data_AF-A0A9X0BTP8-F1
#
_entry.id   AF-A0A9X0BTP8-F1
#
_cell.length_a   1.000
_cell.length_b   1.000
_cell.length_c   1.000
_cell.angle_alpha   90.00
_cell.angle_beta   90.00
_cell.angle_gamma   90.00
#
_symmetry.space_group_name_H-M   'P 1'
#
loop_
_entity.id
_entity.type
_entity.pdbx_description
1 polymer ?
#
loop_
_entity_poly.entity_id
_entity_poly.type
_entity_poly.pdbx_seq_one_letter_code
_entity_poly.pdbx_strand_id
1 'polypeptide(L)'
;MNAQPVGAPLTRSAIFLVLSLTDPASPSIVRSTLANISSLSKSVSFLRSKALSILLFSSPGDLLFHIRSDRHDLCFEFERQLMKSLGSAVKLVDETVGFRYFVSRDLLGFIDGNANPEGVNAQASTLITADDDPNAAGGSYVLVQKYLHDLTAWQALSAEKQEQIIGRTKFDNIELGDTEDGQQCSHKTLNTVGDANGEEEDILRDNMPFGSPGAGEFGTYFIGYTRPLWVIEKMLERMFVGHPPGLHDRVLDYSKPVTGTVFFAPSVDVLQGLAD
;
A
#
# COMPACT_ATOMS: atom_id res chain seq x y z
N MET A 1 -8.62 4.34 21.12
CA MET A 1 -9.28 4.24 19.81
C MET A 1 -8.92 2.89 19.21
N ASN A 2 -9.90 2.09 18.77
CA ASN A 2 -9.61 0.81 18.13
C ASN A 2 -9.28 1.06 16.65
N ALA A 3 -7.99 1.22 16.35
CA ALA A 3 -7.54 1.29 14.97
C ALA A 3 -7.63 -0.10 14.31
N GLN A 4 -7.84 -0.11 12.99
CA GLN A 4 -7.60 -1.31 12.19
C GLN A 4 -6.12 -1.72 12.28
N PRO A 5 -5.74 -2.99 12.02
CA PRO A 5 -4.37 -3.47 12.14
C PRO A 5 -3.46 -3.00 10.99
N VAL A 6 -3.42 -1.69 10.74
CA VAL A 6 -2.59 -1.03 9.73
C VAL A 6 -1.11 -1.31 9.98
N GLY A 7 -0.63 -1.05 11.20
CA GLY A 7 0.74 -1.33 11.67
C GLY A 7 1.04 -2.79 12.00
N ALA A 8 0.29 -3.74 11.47
CA ALA A 8 0.56 -5.16 11.71
C ALA A 8 1.86 -5.63 11.05
N PRO A 9 2.52 -6.67 11.61
CA PRO A 9 3.69 -7.27 10.98
C PRO A 9 3.41 -7.70 9.56
N LEU A 10 4.44 -7.56 8.72
CA LEU A 10 4.41 -7.95 7.32
C LEU A 10 4.14 -9.46 7.19
N THR A 11 3.39 -9.85 6.16
CA THR A 11 2.97 -11.24 5.93
C THR A 11 3.53 -11.82 4.64
N ARG A 12 3.43 -13.15 4.46
CA ARG A 12 3.95 -13.81 3.23
C ARG A 12 3.04 -13.71 2.01
N SER A 13 1.75 -13.50 2.18
CA SER A 13 0.76 -13.43 1.10
C SER A 13 -0.24 -12.32 1.35
N ALA A 14 -0.62 -11.64 0.28
CA ALA A 14 -1.65 -10.62 0.32
C ALA A 14 -2.57 -10.74 -0.89
N ILE A 15 -3.81 -10.31 -0.74
CA ILE A 15 -4.73 -10.05 -1.84
C ILE A 15 -5.17 -8.59 -1.70
N PHE A 16 -4.96 -7.83 -2.77
CA PHE A 16 -5.46 -6.48 -2.94
C PHE A 16 -6.70 -6.56 -3.82
N LEU A 17 -7.84 -6.21 -3.23
CA LEU A 17 -9.13 -6.31 -3.89
C LEU A 17 -9.76 -4.93 -3.94
N VAL A 18 -9.85 -4.36 -5.14
CA VAL A 18 -10.50 -3.07 -5.40
C VAL A 18 -11.85 -3.34 -6.05
N LEU A 19 -12.92 -2.83 -5.44
CA LEU A 19 -14.30 -3.03 -5.87
C LEU A 19 -15.00 -1.69 -6.11
N SER A 20 -15.98 -1.69 -7.02
CA SER A 20 -16.90 -0.57 -7.21
C SER A 20 -18.34 -0.98 -6.93
N LEU A 21 -19.15 -0.04 -6.46
CA LEU A 21 -20.59 -0.23 -6.29
C LEU A 21 -21.29 -0.33 -7.65
N THR A 22 -22.33 -1.16 -7.73
CA THR A 22 -23.06 -1.42 -8.99
C THR A 22 -24.37 -0.63 -9.09
N ASP A 23 -25.02 -0.31 -7.96
CA ASP A 23 -26.31 0.38 -7.94
C ASP A 23 -26.54 1.25 -6.68
N PRO A 24 -27.60 2.08 -6.63
CA PRO A 24 -27.93 2.92 -5.48
C PRO A 24 -28.37 2.17 -4.21
N ALA A 25 -28.75 0.88 -4.30
CA ALA A 25 -29.14 0.06 -3.15
C ALA A 25 -27.94 -0.65 -2.49
N SER A 26 -26.85 -0.78 -3.26
CA SER A 26 -25.56 -1.37 -2.87
C SER A 26 -24.96 -0.83 -1.57
N PRO A 27 -25.10 0.47 -1.22
CA PRO A 27 -24.58 0.98 0.05
C PRO A 27 -25.11 0.26 1.29
N SER A 28 -26.36 -0.23 1.28
CA SER A 28 -26.94 -0.92 2.44
C SER A 28 -26.30 -2.30 2.69
N ILE A 29 -26.13 -3.09 1.62
CA ILE A 29 -25.48 -4.41 1.65
C ILE A 29 -24.01 -4.26 2.03
N VAL A 30 -23.34 -3.26 1.45
CA VAL A 30 -21.93 -2.97 1.75
C VAL A 30 -21.76 -2.56 3.21
N ARG A 31 -22.55 -1.60 3.71
CA ARG A 31 -22.50 -1.20 5.14
C ARG A 31 -22.71 -2.37 6.08
N SER A 32 -23.73 -3.20 5.81
CA SER A 32 -24.00 -4.39 6.62
C SER A 32 -22.85 -5.39 6.59
N THR A 33 -22.24 -5.61 5.42
CA THR A 33 -21.07 -6.50 5.28
C THR A 33 -19.86 -5.95 6.02
N LEU A 34 -19.59 -4.65 5.90
CA LEU A 34 -18.48 -3.97 6.54
C LEU A 34 -18.60 -3.98 8.07
N ALA A 35 -19.79 -3.74 8.61
CA ALA A 35 -20.03 -3.81 10.05
C ALA A 35 -19.80 -5.23 10.62
N ASN A 36 -20.09 -6.25 9.82
CA ASN A 36 -19.93 -7.66 10.19
C ASN A 36 -18.57 -8.26 9.82
N ILE A 37 -17.64 -7.48 9.28
CA ILE A 37 -16.37 -8.01 8.76
C ILE A 37 -15.50 -8.68 9.83
N SER A 38 -15.61 -8.23 11.08
CA SER A 38 -14.88 -8.84 12.20
C SER A 38 -15.37 -10.26 12.50
N SER A 39 -16.63 -10.57 12.17
CA SER A 39 -17.18 -11.92 12.24
C SER A 39 -16.67 -12.77 11.07
N LEU A 40 -16.55 -12.18 9.89
CA LEU A 40 -15.99 -12.82 8.69
C LEU A 40 -14.51 -13.17 8.86
N SER A 41 -13.72 -12.30 9.48
CA SER A 41 -12.31 -12.62 9.75
C SER A 41 -12.20 -13.77 10.76
N LYS A 42 -13.03 -13.78 11.81
CA LYS A 42 -13.09 -14.88 12.79
C LYS A 42 -13.50 -16.21 12.16
N SER A 43 -14.46 -16.23 11.21
CA SER A 43 -14.92 -17.47 10.56
C SER A 43 -13.81 -18.14 9.73
N VAL A 44 -12.91 -17.36 9.13
CA VAL A 44 -11.76 -17.84 8.36
C VAL A 44 -10.55 -18.16 9.26
N SER A 45 -10.74 -18.21 10.59
CA SER A 45 -9.67 -18.44 11.57
C SER A 45 -8.54 -17.41 11.52
N PHE A 46 -8.82 -16.15 11.15
CA PHE A 46 -7.89 -15.03 11.38
C PHE A 46 -7.70 -14.70 12.87
N LEU A 47 -8.24 -15.51 13.79
CA LEU A 47 -8.19 -15.37 15.24
C LEU A 47 -6.77 -15.20 15.83
N ARG A 48 -5.70 -15.45 15.04
CA ARG A 48 -4.31 -15.15 15.41
C ARG A 48 -3.54 -14.26 14.43
N SER A 49 -4.10 -13.94 13.26
CA SER A 49 -3.46 -13.08 12.25
C SER A 49 -4.14 -11.71 12.23
N LYS A 50 -3.51 -10.75 12.92
CA LYS A 50 -3.88 -9.33 12.94
C LYS A 50 -3.66 -8.68 11.55
N ALA A 51 -4.37 -9.08 10.50
CA ALA A 51 -3.89 -8.83 9.14
C ALA A 51 -4.99 -8.48 8.12
N LEU A 52 -6.06 -7.81 8.56
CA LEU A 52 -7.08 -7.30 7.64
C LEU A 52 -7.27 -5.79 7.83
N SER A 53 -7.06 -5.03 6.77
CA SER A 53 -7.35 -3.59 6.71
C SER A 53 -8.37 -3.31 5.59
N ILE A 54 -9.38 -2.50 5.88
CA ILE A 54 -10.51 -2.19 5.01
C ILE A 54 -10.60 -0.68 4.82
N LEU A 55 -10.77 -0.27 3.57
CA LEU A 55 -10.50 1.08 3.10
C LEU A 55 -11.64 1.55 2.17
N LEU A 56 -12.10 2.80 2.29
CA LEU A 56 -13.28 3.36 1.62
C LEU A 56 -12.99 4.70 0.87
N PHE A 57 -13.50 4.81 -0.38
CA PHE A 57 -13.73 5.95 -1.32
C PHE A 57 -12.51 6.71 -1.93
N SER A 58 -12.44 7.20 -3.20
CA SER A 58 -13.39 7.45 -4.33
C SER A 58 -12.75 7.19 -5.71
N SER A 59 -13.44 6.42 -6.58
CA SER A 59 -13.33 6.23 -8.05
C SER A 59 -11.95 6.19 -8.74
N PRO A 60 -11.68 5.19 -9.61
CA PRO A 60 -12.60 4.14 -10.10
C PRO A 60 -12.72 2.92 -9.15
N GLY A 61 -12.18 2.98 -7.94
CA GLY A 61 -12.42 2.02 -6.86
C GLY A 61 -13.16 2.68 -5.69
N ASP A 62 -14.26 2.07 -5.24
CA ASP A 62 -15.06 2.56 -4.10
C ASP A 62 -14.65 1.90 -2.78
N LEU A 63 -14.22 0.64 -2.84
CA LEU A 63 -13.80 -0.17 -1.70
C LEU A 63 -12.44 -0.81 -1.99
N LEU A 64 -11.56 -0.82 -1.00
CA LEU A 64 -10.32 -1.60 -1.02
C LEU A 64 -10.28 -2.53 0.19
N PHE A 65 -10.02 -3.81 -0.09
CA PHE A 65 -9.69 -4.79 0.92
C PHE A 65 -8.22 -5.17 0.78
N HIS A 66 -7.44 -4.87 1.81
CA HIS A 66 -6.07 -5.33 1.93
C HIS A 66 -6.05 -6.57 2.86
N ILE A 67 -6.10 -7.75 2.24
CA ILE A 67 -6.22 -9.04 2.92
C ILE A 67 -4.83 -9.65 3.03
N ARG A 68 -4.32 -9.86 4.25
CA ARG A 68 -2.95 -10.34 4.47
C ARG A 68 -2.92 -11.59 5.33
N SER A 69 -2.02 -12.52 5.02
CA SER A 69 -1.81 -13.72 5.84
C SER A 69 -0.48 -14.38 5.50
N ASP A 70 0.08 -15.15 6.43
CA ASP A 70 1.22 -16.01 6.13
C ASP A 70 0.86 -17.21 5.24
N ARG A 71 -0.44 -17.43 5.01
CA ARG A 71 -0.93 -18.49 4.13
C ARG A 71 -1.89 -17.93 3.09
N HIS A 72 -1.59 -18.21 1.82
CA HIS A 72 -2.39 -17.77 0.68
C HIS A 72 -3.84 -18.33 0.72
N ASP A 73 -4.02 -19.57 1.15
CA ASP A 73 -5.35 -20.19 1.22
C ASP A 73 -6.31 -19.46 2.17
N LEU A 74 -5.80 -18.84 3.24
CA LEU A 74 -6.60 -18.00 4.14
C LEU A 74 -7.02 -16.68 3.48
N CYS A 75 -6.13 -16.05 2.70
CA CYS A 75 -6.50 -14.85 1.95
C CYS A 75 -7.59 -15.17 0.92
N PHE A 76 -7.41 -16.26 0.17
CA PHE A 76 -8.36 -16.71 -0.84
C PHE A 76 -9.73 -17.07 -0.24
N GLU A 77 -9.76 -17.82 0.86
CA GLU A 77 -11.03 -18.19 1.50
C GLU A 77 -11.76 -16.95 2.06
N PHE A 78 -11.03 -15.97 2.61
CA PHE A 78 -11.62 -14.72 3.07
C PHE A 78 -12.22 -13.93 1.92
N GLU A 79 -11.48 -13.75 0.83
CA GLU A 79 -11.99 -13.11 -0.39
C GLU A 79 -13.24 -13.82 -0.90
N ARG A 80 -13.25 -15.15 -0.97
CA ARG A 80 -14.40 -15.94 -1.44
C ARG A 80 -15.64 -15.69 -0.59
N GLN A 81 -15.53 -15.67 0.74
CA GLN A 81 -16.67 -15.38 1.63
C GLN A 81 -17.10 -13.92 1.55
N LEU A 82 -16.14 -12.99 1.40
CA LEU A 82 -16.41 -11.57 1.22
C LEU A 82 -17.21 -11.31 -0.07
N MET A 83 -16.74 -11.82 -1.20
CA MET A 83 -17.42 -11.67 -2.49
C MET A 83 -18.81 -12.32 -2.49
N LYS A 84 -18.97 -13.46 -1.80
CA LYS A 84 -20.28 -14.08 -1.59
C LYS A 84 -21.23 -13.17 -0.80
N SER A 85 -20.72 -12.44 0.20
CA SER A 85 -21.52 -11.58 1.08
C SER A 85 -21.90 -10.27 0.39
N LEU A 86 -20.99 -9.70 -0.39
CA LEU A 86 -21.23 -8.49 -1.18
C LEU A 86 -22.14 -8.78 -2.39
N GLY A 87 -22.05 -9.98 -2.97
CA GLY A 87 -22.90 -10.43 -4.06
C GLY A 87 -22.87 -9.47 -5.26
N SER A 88 -24.05 -9.16 -5.81
CA SER A 88 -24.19 -8.27 -6.97
C SER A 88 -24.09 -6.78 -6.64
N ALA A 89 -23.92 -6.40 -5.36
CA ALA A 89 -23.79 -4.99 -4.94
C ALA A 89 -22.45 -4.36 -5.34
N VAL A 90 -21.49 -5.20 -5.75
CA VAL A 90 -20.16 -4.77 -6.14
C VAL A 90 -19.74 -5.40 -7.47
N LYS A 91 -18.82 -4.74 -8.16
CA LYS A 91 -18.07 -5.29 -9.28
C LYS A 91 -16.58 -5.24 -8.97
N LEU A 92 -15.85 -6.23 -9.45
CA LEU A 92 -14.40 -6.26 -9.36
C LEU A 92 -13.79 -5.20 -10.29
N VAL A 93 -12.86 -4.39 -9.76
CA VAL A 93 -12.11 -3.39 -10.53
C VAL A 93 -10.65 -3.83 -10.69
N ASP A 94 -10.03 -4.28 -9.61
CA ASP A 94 -8.68 -4.88 -9.64
C ASP A 94 -8.59 -5.97 -8.57
N GLU A 95 -7.96 -7.08 -8.94
CA GLU A 95 -7.56 -8.16 -8.06
C GLU A 95 -6.07 -8.38 -8.27
N THR A 96 -5.29 -8.31 -7.20
CA THR A 96 -3.86 -8.63 -7.25
C THR A 96 -3.48 -9.54 -6.11
N VAL A 97 -3.01 -10.74 -6.45
CA VAL A 97 -2.43 -11.68 -5.50
C VAL A 97 -0.94 -11.40 -5.37
N GLY A 98 -0.56 -10.88 -4.21
CA GLY A 98 0.81 -10.58 -3.84
C GLY A 98 1.48 -11.73 -3.07
N PHE A 99 2.80 -11.84 -3.24
CA PHE A 99 3.64 -12.77 -2.50
C PHE A 99 4.91 -12.09 -2.00
N ARG A 100 5.43 -12.52 -0.85
CA ARG A 100 6.76 -12.11 -0.40
C ARG A 100 7.85 -12.86 -1.17
N TYR A 101 8.80 -12.13 -1.72
CA TYR A 101 9.88 -12.69 -2.54
C TYR A 101 11.20 -12.74 -1.75
N PHE A 102 11.76 -13.95 -1.61
CA PHE A 102 12.99 -14.23 -0.84
C PHE A 102 13.01 -13.54 0.55
N VAL A 103 14.10 -12.83 0.86
CA VAL A 103 14.32 -12.10 2.13
C VAL A 103 13.75 -10.68 2.01
N SER A 104 12.43 -10.58 1.80
CA SER A 104 11.70 -9.32 1.63
C SER A 104 12.23 -8.44 0.49
N ARG A 105 12.52 -9.05 -0.67
CA ARG A 105 12.90 -8.32 -1.87
C ARG A 105 11.69 -7.99 -2.74
N ASP A 106 11.80 -6.93 -3.53
CA ASP A 106 10.94 -6.70 -4.68
C ASP A 106 11.42 -7.48 -5.92
N LEU A 107 10.71 -7.36 -7.05
CA LEU A 107 11.12 -8.02 -8.30
C LEU A 107 12.27 -7.29 -9.03
N LEU A 108 12.58 -6.04 -8.65
CA LEU A 108 13.78 -5.34 -9.11
C LEU A 108 15.04 -5.88 -8.40
N GLY A 109 14.84 -6.64 -7.33
CA GLY A 109 15.84 -7.37 -6.58
C GLY A 109 16.44 -6.57 -5.43
N PHE A 110 15.77 -5.53 -4.93
CA PHE A 110 16.18 -4.75 -3.76
C PHE A 110 15.35 -5.13 -2.54
N ILE A 111 15.89 -4.96 -1.34
CA ILE A 111 15.11 -5.18 -0.10
C ILE A 111 14.07 -4.06 0.00
N ASP A 112 12.81 -4.42 0.19
CA ASP A 112 11.70 -3.47 0.30
C ASP A 112 11.08 -3.50 1.71
N GLY A 113 10.79 -2.31 2.24
CA GLY A 113 10.21 -2.11 3.57
C GLY A 113 11.19 -1.96 4.74
N ASN A 114 12.51 -1.93 4.51
CA ASN A 114 13.50 -1.76 5.58
C ASN A 114 13.41 -0.43 6.33
N ALA A 115 13.03 0.64 5.62
CA ALA A 115 12.89 1.98 6.17
C ALA A 115 11.45 2.26 6.65
N ASN A 116 10.63 1.23 6.89
CA ASN A 116 9.31 1.45 7.48
C ASN A 116 9.46 1.89 8.94
N PRO A 117 8.64 2.83 9.42
CA PRO A 117 8.58 3.14 10.84
C PRO A 117 8.08 1.91 11.61
N GLU A 118 8.58 1.73 12.84
CA GLU A 118 8.22 0.60 13.71
C GLU A 118 7.53 1.07 15.00
N GLY A 119 6.75 0.16 15.62
CA GLY A 119 6.17 0.38 16.94
C GLY A 119 5.35 1.66 17.05
N VAL A 120 5.77 2.55 17.95
CA VAL A 120 5.08 3.83 18.20
C VAL A 120 5.21 4.82 17.05
N ASN A 121 6.33 4.79 16.31
CA ASN A 121 6.53 5.65 15.14
C ASN A 121 5.59 5.23 14.02
N ALA A 122 5.41 3.92 13.80
CA ALA A 122 4.44 3.42 12.83
C ALA A 122 3.03 3.94 13.11
N GLN A 123 2.64 4.00 14.39
CA GLN A 123 1.35 4.55 14.78
C GLN A 123 1.28 6.05 14.57
N ALA A 124 2.32 6.80 14.94
CA ALA A 124 2.38 8.24 14.77
C ALA A 124 2.28 8.68 13.30
N SER A 125 2.95 7.94 12.40
CA SER A 125 2.98 8.21 10.97
C SER A 125 1.72 7.75 10.22
N THR A 126 0.88 6.89 10.81
CA THR A 126 -0.28 6.29 10.10
C THR A 126 -1.63 6.64 10.68
N LEU A 127 -1.74 6.86 11.99
CA LEU A 127 -3.03 7.05 12.66
C LEU A 127 -3.38 8.52 12.84
N ILE A 128 -4.54 8.90 12.31
CA ILE A 128 -5.13 10.22 12.51
C ILE A 128 -5.51 10.39 13.98
N THR A 129 -5.14 11.52 14.56
CA THR A 129 -5.45 11.88 15.94
C THR A 129 -6.69 12.77 15.99
N ALA A 130 -7.26 12.91 17.19
CA ALA A 130 -8.40 13.80 17.39
C ALA A 130 -8.06 15.29 17.17
N ASP A 131 -6.78 15.66 17.30
CA ASP A 131 -6.31 17.03 17.06
C ASP A 131 -6.21 17.34 15.56
N ASP A 132 -5.99 16.33 14.71
CA ASP A 132 -6.03 16.51 13.25
C ASP A 132 -7.46 16.61 12.74
N ASP A 133 -8.28 15.61 13.07
CA ASP A 133 -9.69 15.53 12.72
C ASP A 133 -10.42 14.56 13.67
N PRO A 134 -11.31 15.06 14.55
CA PRO A 134 -12.03 14.21 15.49
C PRO A 134 -12.98 13.21 14.82
N ASN A 135 -13.40 13.44 13.56
CA ASN A 135 -14.28 12.51 12.83
C ASN A 135 -13.51 11.37 12.15
N ALA A 136 -12.21 11.56 11.92
CA ALA A 136 -11.33 10.59 11.28
C ALA A 136 -10.35 9.92 12.26
N ALA A 137 -10.39 10.31 13.54
CA ALA A 137 -9.49 9.83 14.57
C ALA A 137 -9.48 8.29 14.70
N GLY A 138 -8.27 7.72 14.75
CA GLY A 138 -8.04 6.28 14.71
C GLY A 138 -8.13 5.65 13.31
N GLY A 139 -8.37 6.47 12.28
CA GLY A 139 -8.27 6.09 10.88
C GLY A 139 -6.91 6.40 10.26
N SER A 140 -6.77 6.16 8.95
CA SER A 140 -5.54 6.35 8.17
C SER A 140 -5.88 6.63 6.71
N TYR A 141 -5.10 7.44 6.00
CA TYR A 141 -5.18 7.50 4.54
C TYR A 141 -4.33 6.43 3.91
N VAL A 142 -4.79 5.90 2.78
CA VAL A 142 -4.08 4.82 2.07
C VAL A 142 -4.04 5.12 0.60
N LEU A 143 -2.85 5.08 0.02
CA LEU A 143 -2.67 5.15 -1.42
C LEU A 143 -2.21 3.79 -1.95
N VAL A 144 -2.83 3.34 -3.04
CA VAL A 144 -2.41 2.14 -3.77
C VAL A 144 -2.09 2.46 -5.22
N GLN A 145 -1.06 1.79 -5.74
CA GLN A 145 -0.66 1.85 -7.14
C GLN A 145 -0.11 0.48 -7.57
N LYS A 146 -0.64 -0.04 -8.67
CA LYS A 146 -0.11 -1.26 -9.30
C LYS A 146 0.94 -0.86 -10.32
N TYR A 147 2.18 -1.31 -10.14
CA TYR A 147 3.28 -1.07 -11.06
C TYR A 147 3.62 -2.34 -11.83
N LEU A 148 3.78 -2.21 -13.15
CA LEU A 148 4.35 -3.25 -14.02
C LEU A 148 5.77 -2.88 -14.41
N HIS A 149 6.67 -3.85 -14.32
CA HIS A 149 8.10 -3.66 -14.49
C HIS A 149 8.60 -4.14 -15.86
N ASP A 150 9.42 -3.34 -16.53
CA ASP A 150 10.26 -3.82 -17.63
C ASP A 150 11.55 -4.43 -17.06
N LEU A 151 11.45 -5.70 -16.65
CA LEU A 151 12.60 -6.42 -16.10
C LEU A 151 13.72 -6.63 -17.13
N THR A 152 13.42 -6.62 -18.43
CA THR A 152 14.46 -6.78 -19.46
C THR A 152 15.34 -5.54 -19.51
N ALA A 153 14.72 -4.36 -19.58
CA ALA A 153 15.45 -3.09 -19.54
C ALA A 153 16.16 -2.88 -18.19
N TRP A 154 15.51 -3.25 -17.08
CA TRP A 154 16.12 -3.16 -15.75
C TRP A 154 17.38 -4.03 -15.61
N GLN A 155 17.31 -5.28 -16.05
CA GLN A 155 18.42 -6.24 -15.96
C GLN A 155 19.58 -5.94 -16.93
N ALA A 156 19.35 -5.12 -17.96
CA ALA A 156 20.40 -4.63 -18.84
C ALA A 156 21.32 -3.59 -18.17
N LEU A 157 20.88 -2.98 -17.06
CA LEU A 157 21.70 -2.07 -16.27
C LEU A 157 22.76 -2.81 -15.46
N SER A 158 23.90 -2.15 -15.23
CA SER A 158 24.87 -2.62 -14.23
C SER A 158 24.28 -2.50 -12.82
N ALA A 159 24.80 -3.28 -11.88
CA ALA A 159 24.36 -3.23 -10.49
C ALA A 159 24.52 -1.82 -9.91
N GLU A 160 25.65 -1.16 -10.16
CA GLU A 160 25.95 0.20 -9.69
C GLU A 160 24.92 1.21 -10.21
N LYS A 161 24.44 1.02 -11.46
CA LYS A 161 23.43 1.92 -12.02
C LYS A 161 22.06 1.70 -11.38
N GLN A 162 21.69 0.46 -11.11
CA GLN A 162 20.48 0.13 -10.35
C GLN A 162 20.54 0.71 -8.93
N GLU A 163 21.69 0.57 -8.26
CA GLU A 163 21.92 1.09 -6.92
C GLU A 163 21.83 2.63 -6.87
N GLN A 164 22.36 3.33 -7.87
CA GLN A 164 22.19 4.79 -8.01
C GLN A 164 20.73 5.20 -8.19
N ILE A 165 19.96 4.42 -8.96
CA ILE A 165 18.52 4.68 -9.18
C ILE A 165 17.75 4.48 -7.89
N ILE A 166 18.00 3.40 -7.14
CA ILE A 166 17.28 3.09 -5.91
C ILE A 166 17.78 3.94 -4.72
N GLY A 167 19.07 4.24 -4.66
CA GLY A 167 19.70 4.94 -3.54
C GLY A 167 20.22 4.01 -2.44
N ARG A 168 20.37 2.71 -2.72
CA ARG A 168 20.88 1.69 -1.78
C ARG A 168 21.71 0.65 -2.51
N THR A 169 22.63 -0.01 -1.81
CA THR A 169 23.36 -1.17 -2.36
C THR A 169 22.41 -2.37 -2.50
N LYS A 170 22.57 -3.16 -3.57
CA LYS A 170 21.60 -4.21 -3.92
C LYS A 170 21.67 -5.40 -2.97
N PHE A 171 22.88 -5.85 -2.62
CA PHE A 171 23.06 -7.03 -1.79
C PHE A 171 22.86 -6.74 -0.31
N ASP A 172 23.59 -5.75 0.20
CA ASP A 172 23.67 -5.43 1.63
C ASP A 172 22.65 -4.39 2.09
N ASN A 173 21.90 -3.79 1.15
CA ASN A 173 20.87 -2.80 1.44
C ASN A 173 21.38 -1.57 2.22
N ILE A 174 22.62 -1.16 1.97
CA ILE A 174 23.25 0.00 2.63
C ILE A 174 22.81 1.27 1.89
N GLU A 175 22.41 2.29 2.64
CA GLU A 175 22.04 3.59 2.04
C GLU A 175 23.23 4.26 1.37
N LEU A 176 23.00 4.76 0.17
CA LEU A 176 23.94 5.66 -0.48
C LEU A 176 23.74 7.08 0.06
N GLY A 177 24.79 7.88 0.02
CA GLY A 177 24.71 9.29 0.37
C GLY A 177 23.76 10.04 -0.56
N ASP A 178 23.08 11.04 -0.01
CA ASP A 178 22.17 11.87 -0.81
C ASP A 178 22.94 12.66 -1.87
N THR A 179 22.27 12.87 -3.00
CA THR A 179 22.84 13.62 -4.12
C THR A 179 22.82 15.11 -3.80
N GLU A 180 23.80 15.86 -4.33
CA GLU A 180 23.82 17.31 -4.21
C GLU A 180 22.54 17.94 -4.79
N ASP A 181 22.14 19.07 -4.23
CA ASP A 181 20.94 19.79 -4.68
C ASP A 181 21.04 20.19 -6.16
N GLY A 182 19.93 20.10 -6.87
CA GLY A 182 19.86 20.36 -8.31
C GLY A 182 20.34 19.22 -9.22
N GLN A 183 20.76 18.08 -8.68
CA GLN A 183 21.16 16.90 -9.46
C GLN A 183 20.09 15.80 -9.46
N GLN A 184 20.31 14.76 -10.27
CA GLN A 184 19.41 13.60 -10.33
C GLN A 184 19.45 12.85 -9.00
N CYS A 185 18.36 12.92 -8.25
CA CYS A 185 18.17 12.20 -7.01
C CYS A 185 17.78 10.73 -7.25
N SER A 186 18.09 9.89 -6.27
CA SER A 186 17.64 8.49 -6.20
C SER A 186 16.18 8.37 -5.73
N HIS A 187 15.58 7.21 -5.92
CA HIS A 187 14.25 6.87 -5.38
C HIS A 187 14.18 7.12 -3.87
N LYS A 188 15.19 6.67 -3.10
CA LYS A 188 15.31 6.94 -1.66
C LYS A 188 15.24 8.43 -1.36
N THR A 189 16.10 9.24 -1.99
CA THR A 189 16.19 10.68 -1.71
C THR A 189 14.92 11.43 -2.10
N LEU A 190 14.27 11.08 -3.23
CA LEU A 190 13.01 11.71 -3.64
C LEU A 190 11.86 11.38 -2.68
N ASN A 191 11.89 10.21 -2.05
CA ASN A 191 10.91 9.76 -1.07
C ASN A 191 11.26 10.14 0.38
N THR A 192 12.39 10.81 0.64
CA THR A 192 12.68 11.42 1.95
C THR A 192 12.07 12.82 1.99
N VAL A 193 10.88 12.95 2.58
CA VAL A 193 10.14 14.21 2.69
C VAL A 193 10.13 14.66 4.15
N GLY A 194 10.15 15.97 4.37
CA GLY A 194 10.05 16.57 5.70
C GLY A 194 9.00 17.66 5.77
N ASP A 195 8.58 17.97 6.99
CA ASP A 195 7.61 19.01 7.30
C ASP A 195 8.20 20.43 7.18
N ALA A 196 7.43 21.45 7.56
CA ALA A 196 7.88 22.84 7.54
C ALA A 196 9.04 23.15 8.51
N ASN A 197 9.26 22.29 9.52
CA ASN A 197 10.34 22.41 10.50
C ASN A 197 11.59 21.60 10.09
N GLY A 198 11.48 20.80 9.02
CA GLY A 198 12.54 19.92 8.54
C GLY A 198 12.58 18.56 9.25
N GLU A 199 11.54 18.19 10.00
CA GLU A 199 11.39 16.85 10.56
C GLU A 199 10.94 15.88 9.46
N GLU A 200 11.60 14.73 9.32
CA GLU A 200 11.24 13.73 8.33
C GLU A 200 9.87 13.13 8.62
N GLU A 201 9.07 13.00 7.57
CA GLU A 201 7.70 12.47 7.63
C GLU A 201 7.66 11.10 6.96
N ASP A 202 7.38 10.09 7.77
CA ASP A 202 7.35 8.70 7.34
C ASP A 202 5.96 8.27 6.84
N ILE A 203 5.96 7.23 6.03
CA ILE A 203 4.76 6.46 5.66
C ILE A 203 5.01 4.98 5.98
N LEU A 204 3.95 4.22 6.21
CA LEU A 204 4.08 2.77 6.36
C LEU A 204 3.73 2.08 5.04
N ARG A 205 4.69 1.37 4.46
CA ARG A 205 4.51 0.65 3.19
C ARG A 205 4.37 -0.84 3.41
N ASP A 206 3.56 -1.50 2.59
CA ASP A 206 3.46 -2.96 2.56
C ASP A 206 3.47 -3.46 1.10
N ASN A 207 4.49 -3.02 0.37
CA ASN A 207 4.67 -3.37 -1.02
C ASN A 207 4.75 -4.88 -1.21
N MET A 208 4.02 -5.39 -2.20
CA MET A 208 4.00 -6.82 -2.50
C MET A 208 4.31 -7.09 -3.98
N PRO A 209 5.34 -7.89 -4.26
CA PRO A 209 5.54 -8.51 -5.56
C PRO A 209 4.29 -9.24 -6.06
N PHE A 210 3.99 -9.11 -7.34
CA PHE A 210 3.00 -9.93 -8.04
C PHE A 210 3.49 -10.22 -9.47
N GLY A 211 2.91 -11.22 -10.13
CA GLY A 211 3.21 -11.47 -11.53
C GLY A 211 2.70 -12.80 -12.05
N SER A 212 2.83 -12.95 -13.36
CA SER A 212 2.55 -14.16 -14.12
C SER A 212 3.71 -14.39 -15.08
N PRO A 213 4.73 -15.20 -14.70
CA PRO A 213 5.90 -15.42 -15.54
C PRO A 213 5.57 -15.96 -16.93
N GLY A 214 4.52 -16.78 -17.06
CA GLY A 214 4.04 -17.30 -18.34
C GLY A 214 3.42 -16.25 -19.26
N ALA A 215 2.94 -15.13 -18.70
CA ALA A 215 2.45 -13.97 -19.44
C ALA A 215 3.50 -12.85 -19.57
N GLY A 216 4.69 -13.01 -18.98
CA GLY A 216 5.72 -11.96 -18.92
C GLY A 216 5.36 -10.80 -18.01
N GLU A 217 4.42 -10.97 -17.07
CA GLU A 217 4.00 -9.92 -16.16
C GLU A 217 4.76 -10.01 -14.84
N PHE A 218 5.42 -8.91 -14.48
CA PHE A 218 6.15 -8.76 -13.23
C PHE A 218 5.83 -7.38 -12.68
N GLY A 219 5.49 -7.28 -11.40
CA GLY A 219 5.11 -6.01 -10.82
C GLY A 219 5.28 -5.90 -9.32
N THR A 220 5.11 -4.68 -8.83
CA THR A 220 5.00 -4.35 -7.41
C THR A 220 3.64 -3.70 -7.19
N TYR A 221 2.87 -4.23 -6.25
CA TYR A 221 1.68 -3.56 -5.76
C TYR A 221 2.12 -2.64 -4.62
N PHE A 222 2.16 -1.34 -4.87
CA PHE A 222 2.43 -0.34 -3.86
C PHE A 222 1.20 -0.10 -3.01
N ILE A 223 1.38 -0.09 -1.70
CA ILE A 223 0.40 0.38 -0.73
C ILE A 223 1.13 1.17 0.34
N GLY A 224 0.70 2.42 0.57
CA GLY A 224 1.26 3.31 1.58
C GLY A 224 0.16 3.84 2.50
N TYR A 225 0.34 3.66 3.81
CA TYR A 225 -0.50 4.21 4.85
C TYR A 225 0.14 5.48 5.41
N THR A 226 -0.66 6.52 5.62
CA THR A 226 -0.20 7.80 6.14
C THR A 226 -1.28 8.46 7.00
N ARG A 227 -0.85 9.18 8.05
CA ARG A 227 -1.71 10.04 8.87
C ARG A 227 -2.06 11.32 8.08
N PRO A 228 -1.08 12.11 7.60
CA PRO A 228 -1.37 13.20 6.67
C PRO A 228 -1.24 12.75 5.20
N LEU A 229 -2.28 12.98 4.40
CA LEU A 229 -2.26 12.61 2.97
C LEU A 229 -1.15 13.33 2.18
N TRP A 230 -0.83 14.57 2.56
CA TRP A 230 0.14 15.41 1.85
C TRP A 230 1.55 14.78 1.76
N VAL A 231 1.92 13.92 2.72
CA VAL A 231 3.25 13.27 2.74
C VAL A 231 3.42 12.36 1.53
N ILE A 232 2.46 11.46 1.28
CA ILE A 232 2.46 10.59 0.09
C ILE A 232 2.30 11.42 -1.19
N GLU A 233 1.46 12.45 -1.18
CA GLU A 233 1.29 13.32 -2.35
C GLU A 233 2.61 14.02 -2.70
N LYS A 234 3.38 14.45 -1.70
CA LYS A 234 4.69 15.08 -1.90
C LYS A 234 5.73 14.11 -2.42
N MET A 235 5.75 12.88 -1.91
CA MET A 235 6.58 11.80 -2.43
C MET A 235 6.27 11.55 -3.92
N LEU A 236 5.00 11.42 -4.28
CA LEU A 236 4.57 11.23 -5.67
C LEU A 236 4.89 12.44 -6.55
N GLU A 237 4.68 13.67 -6.09
CA GLU A 237 5.05 14.88 -6.82
C GLU A 237 6.54 14.84 -7.17
N ARG A 238 7.40 14.59 -6.18
CA ARG A 238 8.85 14.49 -6.38
C ARG A 238 9.23 13.35 -7.32
N MET A 239 8.54 12.20 -7.23
CA MET A 239 8.82 11.08 -8.12
C MET A 239 8.44 11.35 -9.57
N PHE A 240 7.24 11.88 -9.83
CA PHE A 240 6.71 12.02 -11.18
C PHE A 240 7.11 13.32 -11.86
N VAL A 241 7.20 14.43 -11.11
CA VAL A 241 7.60 15.75 -11.63
C VAL A 241 9.11 15.95 -11.55
N GLY A 242 9.74 15.39 -10.52
CA GLY A 242 11.16 15.58 -10.20
C GLY A 242 11.41 16.68 -9.17
N HIS A 243 12.58 16.61 -8.56
CA HIS A 243 13.07 17.64 -7.64
C HIS A 243 14.57 17.91 -7.87
N PRO A 244 14.93 18.99 -8.59
CA PRO A 244 14.06 19.98 -9.23
C PRO A 244 13.20 19.42 -10.39
N PRO A 245 12.14 20.13 -10.83
CA PRO A 245 11.28 19.68 -11.92
C PRO A 245 12.06 19.31 -13.18
N GLY A 246 11.72 18.16 -13.78
CA GLY A 246 12.42 17.58 -14.93
C GLY A 246 13.46 16.52 -14.58
N LEU A 247 13.83 16.38 -13.30
CA LEU A 247 14.66 15.29 -12.79
C LEU A 247 13.80 14.30 -12.00
N HIS A 248 12.93 13.59 -12.71
CA HIS A 248 11.99 12.61 -12.14
C HIS A 248 12.72 11.38 -11.58
N ASP A 249 11.99 10.56 -10.84
CA ASP A 249 12.49 9.30 -10.32
C ASP A 249 12.76 8.29 -11.43
N ARG A 250 14.02 7.90 -11.57
CA ARG A 250 14.48 6.97 -12.61
C ARG A 250 13.92 5.56 -12.44
N VAL A 251 13.35 5.20 -11.29
CA VAL A 251 12.64 3.92 -11.13
C VAL A 251 11.42 3.83 -12.07
N LEU A 252 10.79 4.96 -12.38
CA LEU A 252 9.60 5.05 -13.24
C LEU A 252 9.90 4.77 -14.71
N ASP A 253 11.18 4.82 -15.12
CA ASP A 253 11.60 4.40 -16.46
C ASP A 253 11.46 2.87 -16.65
N TYR A 254 11.44 2.13 -15.54
CA TYR A 254 11.36 0.67 -15.51
C TYR A 254 10.09 0.17 -14.85
N SER A 255 9.33 1.04 -14.18
CA SER A 255 8.15 0.70 -13.39
C SER A 255 6.99 1.60 -13.80
N LYS A 256 6.04 1.06 -14.56
CA LYS A 256 4.89 1.82 -15.06
C LYS A 256 3.68 1.65 -14.13
N PRO A 257 3.11 2.74 -13.57
CA PRO A 257 1.85 2.64 -12.84
C PRO A 257 0.70 2.38 -13.82
N VAL A 258 -0.13 1.39 -13.51
CA VAL A 258 -1.35 1.05 -14.26
C VAL A 258 -2.63 1.35 -13.49
N THR A 259 -2.53 1.58 -12.18
CA THR A 259 -3.62 2.05 -11.31
C THR A 259 -3.09 3.13 -10.35
N GLY A 260 -4.01 3.89 -9.76
CA GLY A 260 -3.70 4.85 -8.70
C GLY A 260 -4.99 5.28 -8.01
N THR A 261 -5.11 5.02 -6.72
CA THR A 261 -6.32 5.37 -5.96
C THR A 261 -5.97 5.65 -4.50
N VAL A 262 -6.61 6.66 -3.93
CA VAL A 262 -6.55 6.99 -2.50
C VAL A 262 -7.83 6.47 -1.85
N PHE A 263 -7.69 5.93 -0.65
CA PHE A 263 -8.75 5.45 0.20
C PHE A 263 -8.58 5.97 1.62
N PHE A 264 -9.67 5.95 2.38
CA PHE A 264 -9.67 6.19 3.82
C PHE A 264 -9.91 4.89 4.60
N ALA A 265 -9.03 4.57 5.55
CA ALA A 265 -9.19 3.51 6.54
C ALA A 265 -9.91 4.06 7.76
N PRO A 266 -11.23 3.84 7.96
CA PRO A 266 -11.89 4.24 9.19
C PRO A 266 -11.38 3.43 10.40
N SER A 267 -11.62 3.93 11.61
CA SER A 267 -11.40 3.13 12.82
C SER A 267 -12.35 1.92 12.86
N VAL A 268 -12.03 0.91 13.66
CA VAL A 268 -12.90 -0.27 13.85
C VAL A 268 -14.25 0.14 14.43
N ASP A 269 -14.24 1.14 15.32
CA ASP A 269 -15.46 1.64 15.97
C ASP A 269 -16.40 2.28 14.92
N VAL A 270 -15.85 3.04 13.96
CA VAL A 270 -16.63 3.60 12.84
C VAL A 270 -17.19 2.50 11.94
N LEU A 271 -16.42 1.46 11.62
CA LEU A 271 -16.91 0.34 10.81
C LEU A 271 -18.06 -0.41 11.48
N GLN A 272 -17.96 -0.67 12.79
CA GLN A 272 -19.00 -1.37 13.54
C GLN A 272 -20.30 -0.55 13.62
N GLY A 273 -20.18 0.78 13.72
CA GLY A 273 -21.33 1.69 13.71
C GLY A 273 -22.06 1.80 12.36
N LEU A 274 -21.55 1.21 11.27
CA LEU A 274 -22.25 1.22 9.97
C LEU A 274 -23.49 0.32 9.92
N ALA A 275 -23.68 -0.54 10.92
CA ALA A 275 -24.88 -1.39 11.04
C ALA A 275 -26.11 -0.64 11.54
N ASP A 276 -25.91 0.53 12.18
CA ASP A 276 -26.95 1.40 12.75
C ASP A 276 -27.40 2.48 11.75
#